data_AF-A0A7J6W2H2-F1
#
_entry.id   AF-A0A7J6W2H2-F1
#
_cell.length_a   1.000
_cell.length_b   1.000
_cell.length_c   1.000
_cell.angle_alpha   90.00
_cell.angle_beta   90.00
_cell.angle_gamma   90.00
#
_symmetry.space_group_name_H-M   'P 1'
#
loop_
_entity.id
_entity.type
_entity.pdbx_description
1 polymer ?
#
loop_
_entity_poly.entity_id
_entity_poly.type
_entity_poly.pdbx_seq_one_letter_code
_entity_poly.pdbx_strand_id
1 'polypeptide(L)'
;MTATVTPRILPVLDTFEMINYKLCETEYAENEVNNPLVQKLLHAVETNIVWLLPVMTVNNYHSFVHFVIDFIIKILEVIMMQKSFNQLGGMQLDSDARALISHFSNMTQRTTADKIKINLFLLGATTVENKLQKG
;
A
#
# COMPACT_ATOMS: atom_id res chain seq x y z
N MET A 1 14.91 -14.61 -5.17
CA MET A 1 14.20 -14.65 -3.87
C MET A 1 12.91 -13.85 -3.90
N THR A 2 12.87 -12.63 -4.45
CA THR A 2 11.61 -11.87 -4.64
C THR A 2 10.60 -12.62 -5.50
N ALA A 3 11.08 -13.34 -6.52
CA ALA A 3 10.29 -14.24 -7.37
C ALA A 3 9.48 -15.33 -6.62
N THR A 4 9.75 -15.60 -5.34
CA THR A 4 8.98 -16.56 -4.53
C THR A 4 7.85 -15.88 -3.74
N VAL A 5 8.02 -14.60 -3.37
CA VAL A 5 7.08 -13.84 -2.53
C VAL A 5 6.14 -12.99 -3.38
N THR A 6 6.67 -12.31 -4.40
CA THR A 6 5.91 -11.46 -5.32
C THR A 6 4.67 -12.15 -5.91
N PRO A 7 4.73 -13.39 -6.44
CA PRO A 7 3.54 -14.06 -6.99
C PRO A 7 2.47 -14.39 -5.94
N ARG A 8 2.83 -14.41 -4.64
CA ARG A 8 1.89 -14.69 -3.55
C ARG A 8 1.19 -13.43 -3.04
N ILE A 9 1.81 -12.27 -3.22
CA ILE A 9 1.25 -10.97 -2.85
C ILE A 9 0.40 -10.39 -3.99
N LEU A 10 0.76 -10.68 -5.25
CA LEU A 10 0.06 -10.15 -6.43
C LEU A 10 -1.46 -10.38 -6.41
N PRO A 11 -2.00 -11.58 -6.10
CA PRO A 11 -3.46 -11.79 -6.06
C PRO A 11 -4.19 -10.90 -5.04
N VAL A 12 -3.50 -10.45 -3.99
CA VAL A 12 -4.06 -9.52 -3.00
C VAL A 12 -4.06 -8.09 -3.56
N LEU A 13 -3.00 -7.71 -4.28
CA LEU A 13 -2.93 -6.43 -4.99
C LEU A 13 -3.98 -6.32 -6.09
N ASP A 14 -4.25 -7.40 -6.83
CA ASP A 14 -5.29 -7.44 -7.88
C ASP A 14 -6.68 -7.13 -7.31
N THR A 15 -6.93 -7.39 -6.02
CA THR A 15 -8.21 -7.00 -5.41
C THR A 15 -8.42 -5.49 -5.33
N PHE A 16 -7.34 -4.69 -5.36
CA PHE A 16 -7.43 -3.23 -5.42
C PHE A 16 -7.98 -2.74 -6.77
N GLU A 17 -7.84 -3.52 -7.84
CA GLU A 17 -8.44 -3.21 -9.14
C GLU A 17 -9.97 -3.24 -9.12
N MET A 18 -10.58 -3.90 -8.14
CA MET A 18 -12.05 -3.97 -8.03
C MET A 18 -12.64 -2.89 -7.12
N ILE A 19 -11.83 -2.20 -6.33
CA ILE A 19 -12.31 -1.17 -5.38
C ILE A 19 -12.80 0.07 -6.12
N ASN A 20 -13.91 0.63 -5.65
CA ASN A 20 -14.38 1.95 -6.04
C ASN A 20 -13.91 3.02 -5.04
N TYR A 21 -13.31 4.10 -5.54
CA TYR A 21 -12.91 5.27 -4.75
C TYR A 21 -13.84 6.48 -4.96
N LYS A 22 -15.03 6.27 -5.53
CA LYS A 22 -16.15 7.20 -5.45
C LYS A 22 -17.08 6.72 -4.34
N LEU A 23 -16.74 7.10 -3.11
CA LEU A 23 -17.44 6.65 -1.90
C LEU A 23 -18.56 7.63 -1.53
N CYS A 24 -19.67 7.12 -1.01
CA CYS A 24 -20.63 7.91 -0.24
C CYS A 24 -20.27 7.90 1.26
N GLU A 25 -20.96 8.72 2.05
CA GLU A 25 -20.67 8.85 3.49
C GLU A 25 -20.84 7.54 4.25
N THR A 26 -21.83 6.71 3.91
CA THR A 26 -22.05 5.42 4.55
C THR A 26 -20.92 4.44 4.24
N GLU A 27 -20.49 4.35 2.97
CA GLU A 27 -19.36 3.50 2.58
C GLU A 27 -18.05 3.94 3.23
N TYR A 28 -17.82 5.26 3.33
CA TYR A 28 -16.64 5.79 4.01
C TYR A 28 -16.66 5.47 5.52
N ALA A 29 -17.80 5.69 6.20
CA ALA A 29 -17.94 5.38 7.63
C ALA A 29 -17.79 3.88 7.92
N GLU A 30 -18.31 3.01 7.05
CA GLU A 30 -18.11 1.55 7.16
C GLU A 30 -16.63 1.18 7.06
N ASN A 31 -15.91 1.78 6.12
CA ASN A 31 -14.47 1.56 5.96
C ASN A 31 -13.64 2.11 7.13
N GLU A 32 -14.08 3.19 7.79
CA GLU A 32 -13.40 3.70 8.99
C GLU A 32 -13.50 2.73 10.18
N VAL A 33 -14.61 1.99 10.30
CA VAL A 33 -14.77 0.96 11.33
C VAL A 33 -13.96 -0.28 10.97
N ASN A 34 -13.99 -0.68 9.70
CA ASN A 34 -13.24 -1.84 9.22
C ASN A 34 -12.82 -1.62 7.76
N ASN A 35 -11.53 -1.36 7.54
CA ASN A 35 -10.97 -1.35 6.19
C ASN A 35 -10.39 -2.73 5.85
N PRO A 36 -11.15 -3.61 5.17
CA PRO A 36 -10.68 -4.97 4.88
C PRO A 36 -9.50 -4.99 3.92
N LEU A 37 -9.31 -3.97 3.09
CA LEU A 37 -8.41 -4.04 1.94
C LEU A 37 -6.96 -3.77 2.35
N VAL A 38 -6.73 -2.68 3.09
CA VAL A 38 -5.41 -2.40 3.64
C VAL A 38 -4.99 -3.49 4.61
N GLN A 39 -5.89 -3.96 5.47
CA GLN A 39 -5.61 -5.03 6.43
C GLN A 39 -5.26 -6.35 5.75
N LYS A 40 -5.97 -6.71 4.67
CA LYS A 40 -5.66 -7.89 3.88
C LYS A 40 -4.28 -7.82 3.24
N LEU A 41 -3.88 -6.65 2.73
CA LEU A 41 -2.54 -6.47 2.19
C LEU A 41 -1.46 -6.58 3.28
N LEU A 42 -1.64 -5.92 4.42
CA LEU A 42 -0.73 -6.02 5.56
C LEU A 42 -0.54 -7.47 6.00
N HIS A 43 -1.64 -8.19 6.20
CA HIS A 43 -1.62 -9.60 6.59
C HIS A 43 -0.94 -10.50 5.56
N ALA A 44 -1.15 -10.23 4.26
CA ALA A 44 -0.51 -10.97 3.19
C ALA A 44 1.01 -10.76 3.18
N VAL A 45 1.47 -9.53 3.42
CA VAL A 45 2.90 -9.23 3.55
C VAL A 45 3.49 -9.98 4.73
N GLU A 46 2.90 -9.86 5.93
CA GLU A 46 3.39 -10.52 7.14
C GLU A 46 3.54 -12.03 6.93
N THR A 47 2.46 -12.68 6.48
CA THR A 47 2.40 -14.14 6.32
C THR A 47 3.42 -14.65 5.30
N ASN A 48 3.75 -13.86 4.26
CA ASN A 48 4.67 -14.26 3.21
C ASN A 48 6.13 -13.89 3.47
N ILE A 49 6.43 -13.07 4.48
CA ILE A 49 7.79 -12.55 4.72
C ILE A 49 8.32 -12.96 6.09
N VAL A 50 7.49 -13.01 7.15
CA VAL A 50 7.95 -13.26 8.54
C VAL A 50 8.72 -14.57 8.68
N TRP A 51 8.34 -15.61 7.94
CA TRP A 51 9.01 -16.92 7.98
C TRP A 51 10.46 -16.88 7.48
N LEU A 52 10.87 -15.84 6.75
CA LEU A 52 12.24 -15.66 6.27
C LEU A 52 13.20 -15.15 7.36
N LEU A 53 12.67 -14.55 8.43
CA LEU A 53 13.45 -13.96 9.50
C LEU A 53 14.47 -14.95 10.13
N PRO A 54 14.12 -16.20 10.50
CA PRO A 54 15.07 -17.13 11.10
C PRO A 54 16.09 -17.73 10.11
N VAL A 55 15.87 -17.62 8.80
CA VAL A 55 16.72 -18.25 7.76
C VAL A 55 17.59 -17.25 7.00
N MET A 56 17.56 -15.98 7.38
CA MET A 56 18.34 -14.90 6.75
C MET A 56 19.15 -14.15 7.80
N THR A 57 20.25 -13.53 7.37
CA THR A 57 20.90 -12.50 8.19
C THR A 57 19.99 -11.27 8.28
N VAL A 58 20.08 -10.51 9.37
CA VAL A 58 19.26 -9.29 9.58
C VAL A 58 19.37 -8.33 8.39
N ASN A 59 20.58 -8.11 7.88
CA ASN A 59 20.80 -7.23 6.73
C ASN A 59 20.12 -7.75 5.45
N ASN A 60 20.25 -9.05 5.17
CA ASN A 60 19.62 -9.64 3.99
C ASN A 60 18.09 -9.63 4.10
N TYR A 61 17.55 -9.87 5.30
CA TYR A 61 16.12 -9.77 5.57
C TYR A 61 15.62 -8.35 5.31
N HIS A 62 16.27 -7.31 5.88
CA HIS A 62 15.88 -5.93 5.64
C HIS A 62 15.93 -5.54 4.16
N SER A 63 17.03 -5.84 3.45
CA SER A 63 17.12 -5.59 2.00
C SER A 63 16.04 -6.31 1.22
N PHE A 64 15.70 -7.54 1.62
CA PHE A 64 14.62 -8.30 1.01
C PHE A 64 13.25 -7.64 1.22
N VAL A 65 12.94 -7.23 2.45
CA VAL A 65 11.69 -6.51 2.76
C VAL A 65 11.60 -5.22 1.94
N HIS A 66 12.70 -4.49 1.74
CA HIS A 66 12.72 -3.32 0.85
C HIS A 66 12.34 -3.63 -0.58
N PHE A 67 12.90 -4.69 -1.18
CA PHE A 67 12.52 -5.07 -2.55
C PHE A 67 11.04 -5.46 -2.66
N VAL A 68 10.47 -6.08 -1.63
CA VAL A 68 9.05 -6.42 -1.61
C VAL A 68 8.18 -5.17 -1.49
N ILE A 69 8.56 -4.22 -0.63
CA ILE A 69 7.86 -2.93 -0.48
C ILE A 69 7.90 -2.15 -1.80
N ASP A 70 9.07 -2.02 -2.43
CA ASP A 70 9.22 -1.30 -3.70
C ASP A 70 8.34 -1.91 -4.79
N PHE A 71 8.26 -3.25 -4.84
CA PHE A 71 7.35 -3.96 -5.73
C PHE A 71 5.87 -3.62 -5.46
N ILE A 72 5.43 -3.70 -4.21
CA ILE A 72 4.05 -3.39 -3.81
C ILE A 72 3.68 -1.97 -4.19
N ILE A 73 4.54 -0.99 -3.87
CA ILE A 73 4.32 0.42 -4.18
C ILE A 73 4.17 0.60 -5.69
N LYS A 74 5.02 -0.05 -6.50
CA LYS A 74 4.97 0.07 -7.95
C LYS A 74 3.66 -0.44 -8.55
N ILE A 75 3.13 -1.54 -8.02
CA ILE A 75 1.84 -2.08 -8.48
C ILE A 75 0.68 -1.19 -8.04
N LEU A 76 0.67 -0.76 -6.77
CA LEU A 76 -0.36 0.15 -6.27
C LEU A 76 -0.37 1.47 -7.04
N GLU A 77 0.80 2.02 -7.38
CA GLU A 77 0.92 3.21 -8.24
C GLU A 77 0.18 3.03 -9.56
N VAL A 78 0.44 1.94 -10.27
CA VAL A 78 -0.20 1.64 -11.57
C VAL A 78 -1.71 1.48 -11.42
N ILE A 79 -2.17 0.76 -10.39
CA ILE A 79 -3.60 0.57 -10.13
C ILE A 79 -4.28 1.91 -9.84
N MET A 80 -3.71 2.73 -8.94
CA MET A 80 -4.32 4.00 -8.54
C MET A 80 -4.38 5.02 -9.67
N MET A 81 -3.40 5.05 -10.58
CA MET A 81 -3.43 5.91 -11.77
C MET A 81 -4.61 5.64 -12.70
N GLN A 82 -5.19 4.44 -12.66
CA GLN A 82 -6.37 4.07 -13.46
C GLN A 82 -7.69 4.37 -12.75
N LYS A 83 -7.66 4.76 -11.47
CA LYS A 83 -8.84 4.92 -10.64
C LYS A 83 -9.41 6.33 -10.70
N SER A 84 -10.71 6.42 -10.38
CA SER A 84 -11.39 7.69 -10.19
C SER A 84 -11.77 7.89 -8.73
N PHE A 85 -11.38 9.04 -8.20
CA PHE A 85 -11.62 9.45 -6.82
C PHE A 85 -12.66 10.57 -6.75
N ASN A 86 -13.44 10.58 -5.66
CA ASN A 86 -14.07 11.78 -5.09
C ASN A 86 -13.33 12.16 -3.79
N GLN A 87 -13.81 13.18 -3.06
CA GLN A 87 -13.14 13.67 -1.84
C GLN A 87 -12.97 12.57 -0.78
N LEU A 88 -14.04 11.81 -0.48
CA LEU A 88 -14.01 10.73 0.51
C LEU A 88 -13.07 9.59 0.07
N GLY A 89 -13.05 9.23 -1.21
CA GLY A 89 -12.09 8.26 -1.71
C GLY A 89 -10.63 8.73 -1.62
N GLY A 90 -10.38 10.03 -1.78
CA GLY A 90 -9.06 10.62 -1.53
C GLY A 90 -8.64 10.49 -0.07
N MET A 91 -9.56 10.77 0.87
CA MET A 91 -9.33 10.59 2.30
C MET A 91 -9.08 9.13 2.68
N GLN A 92 -9.84 8.20 2.08
CA GLN A 92 -9.64 6.76 2.25
C GLN A 92 -8.23 6.34 1.80
N LEU A 93 -7.84 6.72 0.58
CA LEU A 93 -6.51 6.39 0.05
C LEU A 93 -5.38 6.92 0.94
N ASP A 94 -5.52 8.14 1.45
CA ASP A 94 -4.58 8.78 2.35
C ASP A 94 -4.50 8.05 3.72
N SER A 95 -5.63 7.58 4.24
CA SER A 95 -5.68 6.72 5.42
C SER A 95 -4.94 5.39 5.21
N ASP A 96 -5.19 4.73 4.07
CA ASP A 96 -4.59 3.46 3.70
C ASP A 96 -3.07 3.61 3.52
N ALA A 97 -2.65 4.69 2.87
CA ALA A 97 -1.26 5.06 2.69
C ALA A 97 -0.55 5.21 4.04
N ARG A 98 -1.15 5.90 5.01
CA ARG A 98 -0.59 6.03 6.37
C ARG A 98 -0.46 4.69 7.07
N ALA A 99 -1.46 3.81 6.97
CA ALA A 99 -1.41 2.50 7.58
C ALA A 99 -0.27 1.63 6.99
N LEU A 100 -0.10 1.66 5.67
CA LEU A 100 1.00 0.99 4.98
C LEU A 100 2.37 1.54 5.41
N ILE A 101 2.53 2.86 5.43
CA ILE A 101 3.77 3.52 5.88
C ILE A 101 4.09 3.11 7.31
N SER A 102 3.12 3.15 8.22
CA SER A 102 3.30 2.79 9.62
C SER A 102 3.79 1.35 9.76
N HIS A 103 3.10 0.42 9.09
CA HIS A 103 3.43 -1.00 9.12
C HIS A 103 4.84 -1.29 8.56
N PHE A 104 5.15 -0.80 7.37
CA PHE A 104 6.45 -1.05 6.75
C PHE A 104 7.61 -0.36 7.48
N SER A 105 7.36 0.78 8.12
CA SER A 105 8.36 1.44 8.98
C SER A 105 8.72 0.57 10.18
N ASN A 106 7.72 -0.11 10.77
CA ASN A 106 7.97 -1.06 11.87
C ASN A 106 8.75 -2.29 11.39
N MET A 107 8.54 -2.73 10.15
CA MET A 107 9.25 -3.89 9.59
C MET A 107 10.73 -3.62 9.24
N THR A 108 11.14 -2.36 8.97
CA THR A 108 12.42 -2.08 8.29
C THR A 108 13.44 -1.21 9.05
N GLN A 109 13.22 -0.87 10.32
CA GLN A 109 13.96 0.17 11.05
C GLN A 109 13.85 1.57 10.39
N ARG A 110 13.93 2.63 11.21
CA ARG A 110 13.43 3.99 10.90
C ARG A 110 14.01 4.68 9.64
N THR A 111 15.16 4.29 9.12
CA THR A 111 15.89 5.04 8.08
C THR A 111 15.33 4.87 6.66
N THR A 112 14.41 3.92 6.42
CA THR A 112 13.81 3.73 5.08
C THR A 112 12.39 4.27 4.95
N ALA A 113 11.80 4.74 6.06
CA ALA A 113 10.46 5.35 6.09
C ALA A 113 10.36 6.60 5.19
N ASP A 114 11.47 7.31 4.99
CA ASP A 114 11.46 8.57 4.24
C ASP A 114 11.33 8.37 2.71
N LYS A 115 11.81 7.25 2.14
CA LYS A 115 11.56 6.90 0.73
C LYS A 115 10.12 6.46 0.48
N ILE A 116 9.56 5.69 1.41
CA ILE A 116 8.16 5.20 1.33
C ILE A 116 7.18 6.37 1.47
N LYS A 117 7.45 7.31 2.39
CA LYS A 117 6.67 8.55 2.55
C LYS A 117 6.63 9.36 1.26
N ILE A 118 7.75 9.53 0.55
CA ILE A 118 7.80 10.34 -0.68
C ILE A 118 6.96 9.70 -1.80
N ASN A 119 7.06 8.40 -2.05
CA ASN A 119 6.31 7.77 -3.14
C ASN A 119 4.80 7.66 -2.87
N LEU A 120 4.37 7.34 -1.64
CA LEU A 120 2.94 7.28 -1.30
C LEU A 120 2.31 8.67 -1.18
N PHE A 121 3.03 9.68 -0.68
CA PHE A 121 2.57 11.08 -0.67
C PHE A 121 2.40 11.63 -2.09
N LEU A 122 3.32 11.30 -3.01
CA LEU A 122 3.19 11.69 -4.41
C LEU A 122 2.01 11.02 -5.11
N LEU A 123 1.64 9.78 -4.76
CA LEU A 123 0.43 9.13 -5.28
C LEU A 123 -0.85 9.85 -4.83
N GLY A 124 -0.91 10.28 -3.58
CA GLY A 124 -2.01 11.11 -3.08
C GLY A 124 -2.05 12.48 -3.76
N ALA A 125 -0.91 13.17 -3.85
CA ALA A 125 -0.81 14.52 -4.41
C ALA A 125 -1.08 14.57 -5.92
N THR A 126 -0.50 13.66 -6.73
CA THR A 126 -0.70 13.63 -8.19
C THR A 126 -2.12 13.22 -8.57
N THR A 127 -2.81 12.43 -7.75
CA THR A 127 -4.20 12.02 -7.99
C THR A 127 -5.20 13.14 -7.69
N VAL A 128 -4.92 13.96 -6.66
CA VAL A 128 -5.75 15.13 -6.29
C VAL A 128 -5.50 16.30 -7.25
N GLU A 129 -4.26 16.59 -7.63
CA GLU A 129 -3.92 17.70 -8.53
C GLU A 129 -4.40 17.49 -9.97
N ASN A 130 -4.29 16.26 -10.52
CA ASN A 130 -4.73 15.98 -11.91
C ASN A 130 -6.24 16.11 -12.14
N LYS A 131 -7.06 16.17 -11.08
CA LYS A 131 -8.52 16.33 -11.17
C LYS A 131 -9.00 17.75 -10.89
N LEU A 132 -8.29 18.53 -10.08
CA LEU A 132 -8.60 19.95 -9.84
C LEU A 132 -8.32 20.83 -11.06
N GLN A 133 -7.48 20.38 -12.00
CA GLN A 133 -7.22 21.10 -13.26
C GLN A 133 -8.15 20.69 -14.42
N LYS A 134 -9.07 19.73 -14.22
CA LYS A 134 -10.00 19.23 -15.25
C LYS A 134 -11.49 19.38 -14.90
N GLY A 135 -11.82 20.11 -13.84
CA GLY A 135 -13.18 20.55 -13.49
C GLY A 135 -13.26 22.07 -13.57
#